data_AF-A0AAN9GYW9-F1
#
_entry.id   AF-A0AAN9GYW9-F1
#
_cell.length_a   1.000
_cell.length_b   1.000
_cell.length_c   1.000
_cell.angle_alpha   90.00
_cell.angle_beta   90.00
_cell.angle_gamma   90.00
#
_symmetry.space_group_name_H-M   'P 1'
#
loop_
_entity.id
_entity.type
_entity.pdbx_description
1 polymer ?
#
loop_
_entity_poly.entity_id
_entity_poly.type
_entity_poly.pdbx_seq_one_letter_code
_entity_poly.pdbx_strand_id
1 'polypeptide(L)'
;MKGFDIDAPRWDQSTFMGRLKHFFNITDWRTVLLPDSRLDEAKVLVESCRAGSIPPGTTEEQLHYAKKLYDSAFHPDTGDRMNMIGRMSFQVPGGMAITGFMLQFYRTVPAVVFWQWVNQSFNALVNYTNRNAASPITPKQIGVAYVTATSTALATAVGLNLYTKKAPPLVARWVPFAAVASANCVNIPMMRQQEILNGIAVTDEDGNKLGHSRKAAVKGITQVVISRVTMAAPGMIILPIIMQRLEKYRFMQKITFLHGPLQVMMVGVFLVFMVPAACSLFPQRCSMAVTKLEPELRESIIAQYGDRVSYIYFNKGL
;
A
#
# COMPACT_ATOMS: atom_id res chain seq x y z
N MET A 1 -32.94 3.51 12.57
CA MET A 1 -31.91 3.51 11.52
C MET A 1 -32.32 2.61 10.36
N LYS A 2 -33.29 3.04 9.53
CA LYS A 2 -33.55 2.39 8.25
C LYS A 2 -32.69 3.10 7.21
N GLY A 3 -31.79 2.39 6.53
CA GLY A 3 -30.99 2.93 5.43
C GLY A 3 -29.49 3.14 5.67
N PHE A 4 -28.90 2.57 6.75
CA PHE A 4 -27.44 2.55 6.88
C PHE A 4 -26.85 1.44 6.01
N ASP A 5 -26.15 1.81 4.94
CA ASP A 5 -25.38 0.87 4.13
C ASP A 5 -23.98 0.70 4.74
N ILE A 6 -23.74 -0.48 5.31
CA ILE A 6 -22.47 -0.81 5.96
C ILE A 6 -21.36 -1.08 4.95
N ASP A 7 -21.66 -1.32 3.68
CA ASP A 7 -20.65 -1.56 2.65
C ASP A 7 -20.27 -0.25 1.94
N ALA A 8 -21.15 0.75 1.94
CA ALA A 8 -20.85 2.09 1.44
C ALA A 8 -19.65 2.76 2.16
N PRO A 9 -18.72 3.40 1.41
CA PRO A 9 -17.61 4.10 2.02
C PRO A 9 -18.09 5.30 2.85
N ARG A 10 -17.61 5.41 4.10
CA ARG A 10 -17.98 6.50 5.02
C ARG A 10 -17.68 7.91 4.49
N TRP A 11 -16.64 8.02 3.66
CA TRP A 11 -16.22 9.29 3.05
C TRP A 11 -16.21 9.16 1.53
N ASP A 12 -16.53 10.26 0.85
CA ASP A 12 -16.54 10.34 -0.61
C ASP A 12 -15.16 10.01 -1.20
N GLN A 13 -15.09 8.96 -2.01
CA GLN A 13 -13.86 8.49 -2.65
C GLN A 13 -13.50 9.30 -3.90
N SER A 14 -14.38 10.18 -4.40
CA SER A 14 -14.11 11.05 -5.55
C SER A 14 -13.14 12.18 -5.20
N THR A 15 -13.21 12.71 -3.97
CA THR A 15 -12.33 13.78 -3.48
C THR A 15 -11.06 13.24 -2.82
N PHE A 16 -9.95 14.00 -2.94
CA PHE A 16 -8.70 13.64 -2.28
C PHE A 16 -8.87 13.58 -0.75
N MET A 17 -9.56 14.56 -0.16
CA MET A 17 -9.76 14.64 1.29
C MET A 17 -10.60 13.46 1.83
N GLY A 18 -11.63 13.03 1.09
CA GLY A 18 -12.42 11.88 1.50
C GLY A 18 -11.63 10.56 1.42
N ARG A 19 -10.83 10.37 0.35
CA ARG A 19 -9.86 9.25 0.27
C ARG A 19 -8.84 9.29 1.40
N LEU A 20 -8.31 10.47 1.71
CA LEU A 20 -7.33 10.65 2.78
C LEU A 20 -7.90 10.21 4.13
N LYS A 21 -9.10 10.68 4.49
CA LYS A 21 -9.81 10.27 5.72
C LYS A 21 -10.07 8.77 5.77
N HIS A 22 -10.46 8.18 4.64
CA HIS A 22 -10.67 6.74 4.53
C HIS A 22 -9.39 5.95 4.80
N PHE A 23 -8.27 6.31 4.17
CA PHE A 23 -7.01 5.61 4.41
C PHE A 23 -6.45 5.85 5.80
N PHE A 24 -6.59 7.05 6.37
CA PHE A 24 -6.24 7.29 7.79
C PHE A 24 -6.99 6.36 8.74
N ASN A 25 -8.24 6.05 8.41
CA ASN A 25 -9.06 5.16 9.22
C ASN A 25 -8.60 3.70 9.12
N ILE A 26 -8.27 3.22 7.91
CA ILE A 26 -7.84 1.83 7.69
C ILE A 26 -6.41 1.58 8.19
N THR A 27 -5.52 2.56 8.04
CA THR A 27 -4.11 2.43 8.45
C THR A 27 -3.87 2.85 9.90
N ASP A 28 -4.92 2.92 10.72
CA ASP A 28 -4.80 3.28 12.12
C ASP A 28 -4.08 2.17 12.89
N TRP A 29 -2.79 2.38 13.18
CA TRP A 29 -1.94 1.42 13.86
C TRP A 29 -2.46 1.00 15.24
N ARG A 30 -3.32 1.81 15.88
CA ARG A 30 -3.91 1.48 17.19
C ARG A 30 -4.81 0.25 17.12
N THR A 31 -5.36 -0.08 15.95
CA THR A 31 -6.21 -1.27 15.80
C THR A 31 -5.42 -2.57 15.91
N VAL A 32 -4.11 -2.54 15.68
CA VAL A 32 -3.20 -3.68 15.89
C VAL A 32 -3.13 -4.07 17.37
N LEU A 33 -3.22 -3.10 18.29
CA LEU A 33 -3.07 -3.33 19.73
C LEU A 33 -4.35 -3.86 20.39
N LEU A 34 -5.45 -3.96 19.63
CA LEU A 34 -6.72 -4.42 20.17
C LEU A 34 -6.74 -5.94 20.31
N PRO A 35 -7.32 -6.47 21.41
CA PRO A 35 -7.42 -7.91 21.61
C PRO A 35 -8.39 -8.54 20.61
N ASP A 36 -8.16 -9.81 20.31
CA ASP A 36 -8.92 -10.59 19.35
C ASP A 36 -10.43 -10.62 19.64
N SER A 37 -10.84 -10.63 20.91
CA SER A 37 -12.26 -10.57 21.31
C SER A 37 -12.98 -9.32 20.80
N ARG A 38 -12.30 -8.16 20.80
CA ARG A 38 -12.87 -6.89 20.31
C ARG A 38 -13.01 -6.88 18.80
N LEU A 39 -12.16 -7.62 18.09
CA LEU A 39 -12.25 -7.78 16.65
C LEU A 39 -13.42 -8.72 16.30
N ASP A 40 -13.64 -9.77 17.07
CA ASP A 40 -14.80 -10.67 16.90
C ASP A 40 -16.13 -9.98 17.19
N GLU A 41 -16.21 -9.20 18.26
CA GLU A 41 -17.38 -8.35 18.55
C GLU A 41 -17.72 -7.43 17.38
N ALA A 42 -16.70 -6.80 16.78
CA ALA A 42 -16.88 -5.95 15.62
C ALA A 42 -17.36 -6.72 14.39
N LYS A 43 -16.83 -7.93 14.16
CA LYS A 43 -17.28 -8.81 13.07
C LYS A 43 -18.75 -9.20 13.23
N VAL A 44 -19.14 -9.64 14.42
CA VAL A 44 -20.54 -10.01 14.70
C VAL A 44 -21.47 -8.83 14.45
N LEU A 45 -21.09 -7.62 14.87
CA LEU A 45 -21.92 -6.43 14.65
C LEU A 45 -22.04 -6.06 13.16
N VAL A 46 -20.95 -6.16 12.39
CA VAL A 46 -20.93 -5.90 10.95
C VAL A 46 -21.79 -6.93 10.20
N GLU A 47 -21.63 -8.22 10.50
CA GLU A 47 -22.40 -9.29 9.88
C GLU A 47 -23.89 -9.21 10.22
N SER A 48 -24.23 -8.87 11.47
CA SER A 48 -25.62 -8.65 11.89
C SER A 48 -26.24 -7.47 11.14
N CYS A 49 -25.49 -6.38 10.96
CA CYS A 49 -25.95 -5.24 10.16
C CYS A 49 -26.17 -5.62 8.69
N ARG A 50 -25.27 -6.42 8.09
CA ARG A 50 -25.45 -6.95 6.72
C ARG A 50 -26.67 -7.88 6.61
N ALA A 51 -26.97 -8.64 7.66
CA ALA A 51 -28.16 -9.47 7.76
C ALA A 51 -29.45 -8.67 8.07
N GLY A 52 -29.38 -7.33 8.12
CA GLY A 52 -30.52 -6.45 8.37
C GLY A 52 -30.95 -6.37 9.85
N SER A 53 -30.15 -6.93 10.75
CA SER A 53 -30.44 -6.98 12.20
C SER A 53 -29.45 -6.11 12.98
N ILE A 54 -29.87 -4.91 13.37
CA ILE A 54 -29.05 -4.00 14.19
C ILE A 54 -29.52 -4.10 15.65
N PRO A 55 -28.62 -4.41 16.61
CA PRO A 55 -29.00 -4.47 18.03
C PRO A 55 -29.60 -3.14 18.51
N PRO A 56 -30.72 -3.18 19.27
CA PRO A 56 -31.38 -1.97 19.75
C PRO A 56 -30.43 -1.15 20.63
N GLY A 57 -30.32 0.16 20.36
CA GLY A 57 -29.41 1.07 21.06
C GLY A 57 -28.03 1.24 20.41
N THR A 58 -27.75 0.56 19.29
CA THR A 58 -26.50 0.77 18.53
C THR A 58 -26.53 2.13 17.83
N THR A 59 -25.49 2.93 18.05
CA THR A 59 -25.30 4.24 17.42
C THR A 59 -24.60 4.12 16.07
N GLU A 60 -24.74 5.12 15.19
CA GLU A 60 -24.08 5.11 13.87
C GLU A 60 -22.55 5.10 14.02
N GLU A 61 -22.03 5.78 15.04
CA GLU A 61 -20.60 5.80 15.35
C GLU A 61 -20.08 4.42 15.75
N GLN A 62 -20.86 3.63 16.49
CA GLN A 62 -20.51 2.26 16.82
C GLN A 62 -20.48 1.37 15.59
N LEU A 63 -21.41 1.55 14.65
CA LEU A 63 -21.40 0.83 13.36
C LEU A 63 -20.16 1.21 12.52
N HIS A 64 -19.85 2.50 12.42
CA HIS A 64 -18.65 2.98 11.72
C HIS A 64 -17.36 2.49 12.38
N TYR A 65 -17.32 2.41 13.71
CA TYR A 65 -16.17 1.90 14.45
C TYR A 65 -16.02 0.37 14.29
N ALA A 66 -17.12 -0.39 14.34
CA ALA A 66 -17.10 -1.82 14.08
C ALA A 66 -16.67 -2.12 12.64
N LYS A 67 -17.18 -1.36 11.65
CA LYS A 67 -16.72 -1.43 10.27
C LYS A 67 -15.22 -1.16 10.15
N LYS A 68 -14.71 -0.11 10.81
CA LYS A 68 -13.27 0.18 10.85
C LYS A 68 -12.45 -1.02 11.35
N LEU A 69 -12.87 -1.62 12.47
CA LEU A 69 -12.18 -2.77 13.04
C LEU A 69 -12.24 -3.97 12.10
N TYR A 70 -13.41 -4.22 11.51
CA TYR A 70 -13.61 -5.28 10.52
C TYR A 70 -12.70 -5.12 9.31
N ASP A 71 -12.75 -3.96 8.65
CA ASP A 71 -11.93 -3.64 7.47
C ASP A 71 -10.42 -3.69 7.76
N SER A 72 -10.02 -3.47 9.02
CA SER A 72 -8.60 -3.50 9.42
C SER A 72 -8.06 -4.90 9.73
N ALA A 73 -8.93 -5.87 10.06
CA ALA A 73 -8.52 -7.16 10.61
C ALA A 73 -9.05 -8.39 9.86
N PHE A 74 -10.08 -8.24 9.03
CA PHE A 74 -10.72 -9.34 8.31
C PHE A 74 -10.60 -9.14 6.79
N HIS A 75 -10.45 -10.26 6.08
CA HIS A 75 -10.35 -10.26 4.63
C HIS A 75 -11.68 -9.87 3.99
N PRO A 76 -11.72 -8.90 3.05
CA PRO A 76 -12.97 -8.43 2.46
C PRO A 76 -13.73 -9.54 1.73
N ASP A 77 -13.01 -10.46 1.09
CA ASP A 77 -13.63 -11.52 0.28
C ASP A 77 -13.98 -12.79 1.06
N THR A 78 -13.16 -13.21 2.04
CA THR A 78 -13.39 -14.48 2.76
C THR A 78 -14.02 -14.27 4.13
N GLY A 79 -13.95 -13.05 4.67
CA GLY A 79 -14.37 -12.75 6.03
C GLY A 79 -13.45 -13.36 7.11
N ASP A 80 -12.34 -13.98 6.72
CA ASP A 80 -11.38 -14.59 7.65
C ASP A 80 -10.47 -13.55 8.27
N ARG A 81 -10.01 -13.84 9.48
CA ARG A 81 -9.07 -12.97 10.18
C ARG A 81 -7.71 -13.00 9.47
N MET A 82 -7.21 -11.81 9.13
CA MET A 82 -5.87 -11.63 8.59
C MET A 82 -4.81 -11.78 9.68
N ASN A 83 -3.65 -12.33 9.31
CA ASN A 83 -2.46 -12.35 10.16
C ASN A 83 -2.07 -10.91 10.54
N MET A 84 -1.87 -10.65 11.83
CA MET A 84 -1.55 -9.33 12.39
C MET A 84 -0.44 -8.61 11.62
N ILE A 85 0.65 -9.31 11.28
CA ILE A 85 1.81 -8.72 10.59
C ILE A 85 1.48 -8.32 9.14
N GLY A 86 0.52 -9.02 8.53
CA GLY A 86 0.08 -8.77 7.15
C GLY A 86 -1.01 -7.70 7.03
N ARG A 87 -1.58 -7.21 8.14
CA ARG A 87 -2.63 -6.18 8.12
C ARG A 87 -2.07 -4.85 7.63
N MET A 88 -2.86 -4.10 6.87
CA MET A 88 -2.50 -2.73 6.45
C MET A 88 -2.23 -1.80 7.65
N SER A 89 -2.89 -2.03 8.79
CA SER A 89 -2.63 -1.30 10.04
C SER A 89 -1.25 -1.59 10.64
N PHE A 90 -0.66 -2.77 10.39
CA PHE A 90 0.70 -3.11 10.81
C PHE A 90 1.78 -2.63 9.83
N GLN A 91 1.40 -2.22 8.61
CA GLN A 91 2.36 -1.70 7.63
C GLN A 91 3.12 -0.47 8.14
N VAL A 92 2.44 0.41 8.90
CA VAL A 92 3.06 1.60 9.50
C VAL A 92 4.09 1.21 10.58
N PRO A 93 3.75 0.46 11.65
CA PRO A 93 4.73 0.08 12.67
C PRO A 93 5.82 -0.87 12.15
N GLY A 94 5.48 -1.85 11.30
CA GLY A 94 6.46 -2.74 10.69
C GLY A 94 7.41 -2.00 9.75
N GLY A 95 6.87 -1.13 8.88
CA GLY A 95 7.66 -0.30 7.97
C GLY A 95 8.53 0.72 8.70
N MET A 96 8.05 1.28 9.81
CA MET A 96 8.80 2.18 10.69
C MET A 96 10.03 1.46 11.26
N ALA A 97 9.85 0.28 11.84
CA ALA A 97 10.93 -0.51 12.39
C ALA A 97 11.95 -0.84 11.29
N ILE A 98 11.51 -1.50 10.21
CA ILE A 98 12.40 -1.95 9.13
C ILE A 98 13.17 -0.78 8.51
N THR A 99 12.49 0.32 8.18
CA THR A 99 13.14 1.48 7.56
C THR A 99 14.11 2.17 8.52
N GLY A 100 13.75 2.32 9.81
CA GLY A 100 14.65 2.90 10.79
C GLY A 100 15.89 2.03 11.03
N PHE A 101 15.73 0.71 11.09
CA PHE A 101 16.83 -0.24 11.15
C PHE A 101 17.69 -0.22 9.89
N MET A 102 17.07 -0.14 8.70
CA MET A 102 17.79 0.05 7.44
C MET A 102 18.65 1.31 7.54
N LEU A 103 18.09 2.48 7.84
CA LEU A 103 18.85 3.74 7.91
C LEU A 103 19.99 3.72 8.93
N GLN A 104 19.79 3.07 10.08
CA GLN A 104 20.81 3.01 11.14
C GLN A 104 21.95 2.03 10.82
N PHE A 105 21.62 0.83 10.32
CA PHE A 105 22.56 -0.27 10.15
C PHE A 105 23.02 -0.50 8.70
N TYR A 106 22.62 0.36 7.74
CA TYR A 106 23.01 0.29 6.32
C TYR A 106 24.51 0.51 6.01
N ARG A 107 25.43 0.18 6.92
CA ARG A 107 26.84 0.54 6.80
C ARG A 107 27.70 -0.50 6.08
N THR A 108 27.31 -1.77 6.13
CA THR A 108 28.08 -2.88 5.56
C THR A 108 27.23 -3.68 4.57
N VAL A 109 27.86 -4.26 3.55
CA VAL A 109 27.17 -5.08 2.54
C VAL A 109 26.37 -6.22 3.18
N PRO A 110 26.87 -6.98 4.17
CA PRO A 110 26.07 -8.01 4.85
C PRO A 110 24.83 -7.45 5.55
N ALA A 111 24.94 -6.30 6.24
CA ALA A 111 23.79 -5.67 6.89
C ALA A 111 22.76 -5.18 5.87
N VAL A 112 23.22 -4.63 4.74
CA VAL A 112 22.37 -4.25 3.62
C VAL A 112 21.61 -5.44 3.06
N VAL A 113 22.29 -6.57 2.86
CA VAL A 113 21.66 -7.79 2.37
C VAL A 113 20.60 -8.28 3.33
N PHE A 114 20.93 -8.36 4.62
CA PHE A 114 20.02 -8.79 5.67
C PHE A 114 18.77 -7.91 5.74
N TRP A 115 18.93 -6.58 5.84
CA TRP A 115 17.78 -5.68 6.00
C TRP A 115 16.91 -5.58 4.75
N GLN A 116 17.48 -5.70 3.55
CA GLN A 116 16.67 -5.79 2.33
C GLN A 116 15.90 -7.09 2.25
N TRP A 117 16.50 -8.21 2.66
CA TRP A 117 15.79 -9.48 2.77
C TRP A 117 14.62 -9.40 3.77
N VAL A 118 14.82 -8.81 4.95
CA VAL A 118 13.76 -8.56 5.94
C VAL A 118 12.64 -7.69 5.33
N ASN A 119 13.02 -6.59 4.67
CA ASN A 119 12.05 -5.68 4.05
C ASN A 119 11.21 -6.36 2.96
N GLN A 120 11.83 -7.14 2.07
CA GLN A 120 11.09 -7.86 1.02
C GLN A 120 10.25 -8.99 1.59
N SER A 121 10.71 -9.67 2.65
CA SER A 121 9.94 -10.72 3.34
C SER A 121 8.67 -10.13 3.95
N PHE A 122 8.78 -8.97 4.60
CA PHE A 122 7.64 -8.25 5.15
C PHE A 122 6.64 -7.84 4.05
N ASN A 123 7.13 -7.25 2.95
CA ASN A 123 6.27 -6.87 1.82
C ASN A 123 5.60 -8.09 1.16
N ALA A 124 6.30 -9.22 1.04
CA ALA A 124 5.72 -10.45 0.51
C ALA A 124 4.61 -11.01 1.42
N LEU A 125 4.78 -10.94 2.74
CA LEU A 125 3.77 -11.37 3.71
C LEU A 125 2.52 -10.47 3.67
N VAL A 126 2.71 -9.15 3.61
CA VAL A 126 1.61 -8.18 3.45
C VAL A 126 0.87 -8.47 2.15
N ASN A 127 1.60 -8.66 1.04
CA ASN A 127 0.99 -8.98 -0.25
C ASN A 127 0.23 -10.32 -0.24
N TYR A 128 0.77 -11.36 0.41
CA TYR A 128 0.10 -12.64 0.57
C TYR A 128 -1.18 -12.52 1.40
N THR A 129 -1.17 -11.69 2.44
CA THR A 129 -2.30 -11.50 3.35
C THR A 129 -3.42 -10.68 2.72
N ASN A 130 -3.08 -9.71 1.86
CA ASN A 130 -4.04 -8.81 1.19
C ASN A 130 -4.35 -9.24 -0.26
N ARG A 131 -4.04 -10.48 -0.64
CA ARG A 131 -4.31 -10.97 -2.00
C ARG A 131 -5.81 -11.09 -2.23
N ASN A 132 -6.28 -10.65 -3.39
CA ASN A 132 -7.68 -10.79 -3.78
C ASN A 132 -8.07 -12.29 -3.82
N ALA A 133 -9.12 -12.69 -3.11
CA ALA A 133 -9.56 -14.09 -3.13
C ALA A 133 -10.27 -14.45 -4.44
N ALA A 134 -10.84 -13.47 -5.13
CA ALA A 134 -11.50 -13.64 -6.43
C ALA A 134 -10.51 -13.73 -7.62
N SER A 135 -9.21 -13.48 -7.40
CA SER A 135 -8.16 -13.61 -8.42
C SER A 135 -6.93 -14.28 -7.81
N PRO A 136 -6.89 -15.63 -7.78
CA PRO A 136 -5.89 -16.37 -7.02
C PRO A 136 -4.49 -16.14 -7.58
N ILE A 137 -3.65 -15.43 -6.83
CA ILE A 137 -2.21 -15.34 -7.09
C ILE A 137 -1.59 -16.68 -6.69
N THR A 138 -0.96 -17.36 -7.65
CA THR A 138 -0.32 -18.65 -7.37
C THR A 138 0.87 -18.45 -6.43
N PRO A 139 1.14 -19.35 -5.45
CA PRO A 139 2.32 -19.26 -4.59
C PRO A 139 3.63 -19.13 -5.38
N LYS A 140 3.72 -19.76 -6.56
CA LYS A 140 4.84 -19.62 -7.50
C LYS A 140 5.05 -18.17 -7.94
N GLN A 141 3.99 -17.42 -8.20
CA GLN A 141 4.07 -16.01 -8.63
C GLN A 141 4.57 -15.12 -7.50
N ILE A 142 4.10 -15.35 -6.28
CA ILE A 142 4.58 -14.64 -5.08
C ILE A 142 6.07 -14.96 -4.85
N GLY A 143 6.46 -16.22 -4.98
CA GLY A 143 7.86 -16.65 -4.87
C GLY A 143 8.77 -16.00 -5.92
N VAL A 144 8.35 -15.97 -7.19
CA VAL A 144 9.09 -15.31 -8.27
C VAL A 144 9.19 -13.81 -8.00
N ALA A 145 8.06 -13.14 -7.71
CA ALA A 145 8.05 -11.70 -7.43
C ALA A 145 8.96 -11.36 -6.24
N TYR A 146 8.94 -12.16 -5.18
CA TYR A 146 9.81 -12.02 -4.02
C TYR A 146 11.30 -12.17 -4.37
N VAL A 147 11.68 -13.22 -5.11
CA VAL A 147 13.08 -13.45 -5.50
C VAL A 147 13.57 -12.34 -6.43
N THR A 148 12.76 -11.93 -7.42
CA THR A 148 13.13 -10.87 -8.37
C THR A 148 13.21 -9.51 -7.67
N ALA A 149 12.27 -9.18 -6.78
CA ALA A 149 12.29 -7.94 -6.00
C ALA A 149 13.49 -7.89 -5.05
N THR A 150 13.78 -8.99 -4.35
CA THR A 150 14.95 -9.10 -3.47
C THR A 150 16.25 -8.96 -4.26
N SER A 151 16.39 -9.68 -5.37
CA SER A 151 17.57 -9.59 -6.23
C SER A 151 17.76 -8.17 -6.77
N THR A 152 16.68 -7.51 -7.19
CA THR A 152 16.71 -6.12 -7.67
C THR A 152 17.10 -5.13 -6.58
N ALA A 153 16.52 -5.28 -5.38
CA ALA A 153 16.84 -4.46 -4.22
C ALA A 153 18.33 -4.60 -3.86
N LEU A 154 18.84 -5.83 -3.81
CA LEU A 154 20.23 -6.14 -3.50
C LEU A 154 21.18 -5.63 -4.57
N ALA A 155 20.89 -5.87 -5.85
CA ALA A 155 21.71 -5.39 -6.96
C ALA A 155 21.82 -3.86 -6.94
N THR A 156 20.69 -3.17 -6.75
CA THR A 156 20.65 -1.70 -6.64
C THR A 156 21.42 -1.24 -5.41
N ALA A 157 21.15 -1.83 -4.26
CA ALA A 157 21.75 -1.45 -2.99
C ALA A 157 23.27 -1.64 -2.98
N VAL A 158 23.75 -2.82 -3.37
CA VAL A 158 25.18 -3.16 -3.38
C VAL A 158 25.89 -2.40 -4.49
N GLY A 159 25.31 -2.34 -5.70
CA GLY A 159 25.88 -1.60 -6.82
C GLY A 159 26.06 -0.12 -6.50
N LEU A 160 25.03 0.53 -5.94
CA LEU A 160 25.15 1.92 -5.50
C LEU A 160 26.10 2.07 -4.31
N ASN A 161 26.09 1.18 -3.31
CA ASN A 161 27.01 1.28 -2.17
C ASN A 161 28.49 1.21 -2.57
N LEU A 162 28.81 0.37 -3.56
CA LEU A 162 30.17 0.28 -4.09
C LEU A 162 30.58 1.57 -4.80
N TYR A 163 29.66 2.20 -5.53
CA TYR A 163 29.90 3.46 -6.23
C TYR A 163 29.97 4.66 -5.27
N THR A 164 29.16 4.67 -4.21
CA THR A 164 29.12 5.77 -3.24
C THR A 164 30.34 5.87 -2.34
N LYS A 165 31.25 4.88 -2.34
CA LYS A 165 32.56 5.00 -1.67
C LYS A 165 33.39 6.19 -2.16
N LYS A 166 33.13 6.68 -3.38
CA LYS A 166 33.78 7.85 -3.97
C LYS A 166 32.89 9.10 -4.01
N ALA A 167 31.66 9.02 -3.52
CA ALA A 167 30.66 10.08 -3.61
C ALA A 167 30.49 10.82 -2.26
N PRO A 168 29.83 12.01 -2.25
CA PRO A 168 29.50 12.71 -1.02
C PRO A 168 28.68 11.82 -0.06
N PRO A 169 28.87 11.92 1.26
CA PRO A 169 28.18 11.09 2.26
C PRO A 169 26.65 11.10 2.16
N LEU A 170 26.07 12.17 1.60
CA LEU A 170 24.63 12.29 1.36
C LEU A 170 24.11 11.30 0.31
N VAL A 171 24.89 11.00 -0.74
CA VAL A 171 24.47 10.06 -1.79
C VAL A 171 24.39 8.64 -1.22
N ALA A 172 25.33 8.27 -0.35
CA ALA A 172 25.29 6.99 0.38
C ALA A 172 24.03 6.84 1.24
N ARG A 173 23.53 7.94 1.83
CA ARG A 173 22.30 7.94 2.65
C ARG A 173 21.01 7.77 1.82
N TRP A 174 21.04 7.99 0.50
CA TRP A 174 19.90 7.76 -0.40
C TRP A 174 19.88 6.38 -1.06
N VAL A 175 20.93 5.58 -0.91
CA VAL A 175 20.99 4.20 -1.42
C VAL A 175 19.79 3.35 -0.95
N PRO A 176 19.35 3.41 0.32
CA PRO A 176 18.16 2.69 0.77
C PRO A 176 16.90 3.07 0.00
N PHE A 177 16.69 4.38 -0.27
CA PHE A 177 15.56 4.85 -1.06
C PHE A 177 15.61 4.33 -2.49
N ALA A 178 16.75 4.45 -3.17
CA ALA A 178 16.91 3.97 -4.54
C ALA A 178 16.65 2.46 -4.62
N ALA A 179 17.17 1.67 -3.68
CA ALA A 179 16.94 0.23 -3.65
C ALA A 179 15.46 -0.13 -3.41
N VAL A 180 14.78 0.56 -2.50
CA VAL A 180 13.34 0.35 -2.25
C VAL A 180 12.50 0.78 -3.44
N ALA A 181 12.82 1.91 -4.08
CA ALA A 181 12.13 2.38 -5.27
C ALA A 181 12.26 1.40 -6.44
N SER A 182 13.50 0.96 -6.74
CA SER A 182 13.76 -0.06 -7.77
C SER A 182 13.03 -1.37 -7.48
N ALA A 183 13.01 -1.81 -6.22
CA ALA A 183 12.29 -3.02 -5.82
C ALA A 183 10.78 -2.87 -6.05
N ASN A 184 10.17 -1.74 -5.71
CA ASN A 184 8.74 -1.50 -5.95
C ASN A 184 8.40 -1.46 -7.45
N CYS A 185 9.29 -0.91 -8.28
CA CYS A 185 9.13 -0.91 -9.75
C CYS A 185 9.13 -2.32 -10.37
N VAL A 186 9.70 -3.32 -9.68
CA VAL A 186 9.74 -4.72 -10.15
C VAL A 186 8.69 -5.58 -9.45
N ASN A 187 8.58 -5.47 -8.13
CA ASN A 187 7.69 -6.30 -7.31
C ASN A 187 6.22 -6.16 -7.74
N ILE A 188 5.74 -4.92 -7.91
CA ILE A 188 4.33 -4.67 -8.15
C ILE A 188 3.89 -5.19 -9.53
N PRO A 189 4.60 -4.91 -10.64
CA PRO A 189 4.28 -5.52 -11.93
C PRO A 189 4.37 -7.06 -11.91
N MET A 190 5.35 -7.64 -11.22
CA MET A 190 5.51 -9.09 -11.14
C MET A 190 4.38 -9.76 -10.35
N MET A 191 3.97 -9.17 -9.23
CA MET A 191 2.82 -9.64 -8.44
C MET A 191 1.52 -9.56 -9.24
N ARG A 192 1.38 -8.52 -10.08
CA ARG A 192 0.19 -8.25 -10.89
C ARG A 192 0.36 -8.66 -12.35
N GLN A 193 1.29 -9.58 -12.64
CA GLN A 193 1.59 -9.99 -14.02
C GLN A 193 0.38 -10.58 -14.75
N GLN A 194 -0.53 -11.25 -14.03
CA GLN A 194 -1.76 -11.78 -14.63
C GLN A 194 -2.70 -10.68 -15.10
N GLU A 195 -2.74 -9.55 -14.40
CA GLU A 195 -3.52 -8.39 -14.84
C GLU A 195 -2.92 -7.74 -16.10
N ILE A 196 -1.59 -7.77 -16.24
CA ILE A 196 -0.90 -7.29 -17.44
C ILE A 196 -1.17 -8.22 -18.63
N LEU A 197 -1.15 -9.54 -18.39
CA LEU A 197 -1.32 -10.56 -19.44
C LEU A 197 -2.77 -10.75 -19.86
N ASN A 198 -3.71 -10.74 -18.92
CA ASN A 198 -5.13 -11.04 -19.17
C ASN A 198 -6.01 -9.78 -19.22
N GLY A 199 -5.51 -8.65 -18.71
CA GLY A 199 -6.28 -7.42 -18.56
C GLY A 199 -7.12 -7.39 -17.29
N ILE A 200 -7.54 -6.18 -16.90
CA ILE A 200 -8.48 -5.97 -15.79
C ILE A 200 -9.86 -5.63 -16.32
N ALA A 201 -10.90 -6.00 -15.56
CA ALA A 201 -12.28 -5.66 -15.89
C ALA A 201 -12.46 -4.14 -15.96
N VAL A 202 -13.04 -3.68 -17.08
CA VAL A 202 -13.41 -2.29 -17.30
C VAL A 202 -14.93 -2.16 -17.34
N THR A 203 -15.46 -1.10 -16.75
CA THR A 203 -16.89 -0.82 -16.67
C THR A 203 -17.23 0.54 -17.25
N ASP A 204 -18.50 0.77 -17.58
CA ASP A 204 -19.03 2.11 -17.85
C ASP A 204 -19.30 2.89 -16.54
N GLU A 205 -19.99 4.03 -16.64
CA GLU A 205 -20.43 4.85 -15.50
C GLU A 205 -21.44 4.10 -14.61
N ASP A 206 -22.37 3.40 -15.25
CA ASP A 206 -23.46 2.65 -14.61
C ASP A 206 -23.01 1.33 -13.97
N GLY A 207 -21.75 0.93 -14.19
CA GLY A 207 -21.15 -0.28 -13.62
C GLY A 207 -21.30 -1.53 -14.49
N ASN A 208 -21.79 -1.39 -15.72
CA ASN A 208 -21.87 -2.50 -16.67
C ASN A 208 -20.46 -2.87 -17.15
N LYS A 209 -20.17 -4.17 -17.17
CA LYS A 209 -18.87 -4.69 -17.57
C LYS A 209 -18.71 -4.62 -19.09
N LEU A 210 -17.75 -3.84 -19.55
CA LEU A 210 -17.48 -3.62 -20.97
C LEU A 210 -16.45 -4.60 -21.55
N GLY A 211 -15.59 -5.18 -20.70
CA GLY A 211 -14.58 -6.14 -21.11
C GLY A 211 -13.36 -6.17 -20.21
N HIS A 212 -12.22 -6.63 -20.73
CA HIS A 212 -10.93 -6.62 -20.04
C HIS A 212 -9.89 -5.82 -20.83
N SER A 213 -9.16 -4.93 -20.17
CA SER A 213 -8.11 -4.11 -20.80
C SER A 213 -6.77 -4.30 -20.09
N ARG A 214 -5.72 -4.58 -20.87
CA ARG A 214 -4.33 -4.64 -20.43
C ARG A 214 -3.76 -3.24 -20.24
N LYS A 215 -4.12 -2.28 -21.09
CA LYS A 215 -3.70 -0.88 -20.95
C LYS A 215 -4.23 -0.26 -19.65
N ALA A 216 -5.48 -0.57 -19.27
CA ALA A 216 -6.02 -0.17 -17.97
C ALA A 216 -5.20 -0.76 -16.81
N ALA A 217 -4.82 -2.05 -16.91
CA ALA A 217 -3.97 -2.71 -15.93
C ALA A 217 -2.60 -2.02 -15.79
N VAL A 218 -1.91 -1.74 -16.91
CA VAL A 218 -0.61 -1.05 -16.92
C VAL A 218 -0.71 0.34 -16.29
N LYS A 219 -1.75 1.12 -16.62
CA LYS A 219 -1.99 2.43 -16.00
C LYS A 219 -2.18 2.31 -14.48
N GLY A 220 -3.03 1.38 -14.05
CA GLY A 220 -3.30 1.14 -12.63
C GLY A 220 -2.04 0.74 -11.86
N ILE A 221 -1.28 -0.23 -12.38
CA ILE A 221 -0.01 -0.69 -11.80
C ILE A 221 1.00 0.45 -11.71
N THR A 222 1.13 1.26 -12.76
CA THR A 222 2.04 2.42 -12.76
C THR A 222 1.67 3.43 -11.67
N GLN A 223 0.38 3.71 -11.49
CA GLN A 223 -0.09 4.58 -10.41
C GLN A 223 0.21 4.00 -9.02
N VAL A 224 0.07 2.68 -8.84
CA VAL A 224 0.42 2.03 -7.57
C VAL A 224 1.94 2.10 -7.31
N VAL A 225 2.78 1.88 -8.32
CA VAL A 225 4.24 2.06 -8.20
C VAL A 225 4.59 3.49 -7.76
N ILE A 226 4.00 4.50 -8.41
CA ILE A 226 4.21 5.91 -8.04
C ILE A 226 3.77 6.17 -6.60
N SER A 227 2.59 5.68 -6.19
CA SER A 227 2.12 5.80 -4.81
C SER A 227 3.11 5.17 -3.82
N ARG A 228 3.61 3.95 -4.08
CA ARG A 228 4.55 3.25 -3.19
C ARG A 228 5.91 3.95 -3.08
N VAL A 229 6.44 4.48 -4.18
CA VAL A 229 7.67 5.29 -4.15
C VAL A 229 7.45 6.60 -3.39
N THR A 230 6.32 7.27 -3.62
CA THR A 230 5.95 8.52 -2.93
C THR A 230 5.80 8.31 -1.43
N MET A 231 5.27 7.17 -1.00
CA MET A 231 5.13 6.79 0.41
C MET A 231 6.48 6.70 1.13
N ALA A 232 7.52 6.16 0.47
CA ALA A 232 8.84 5.98 1.05
C ALA A 232 9.73 7.24 0.96
N ALA A 233 9.47 8.12 -0.01
CA ALA A 233 10.34 9.25 -0.33
C ALA A 233 10.59 10.23 0.84
N PRO A 234 9.58 10.74 1.57
CA PRO A 234 9.84 11.71 2.65
C PRO A 234 10.70 11.13 3.77
N GLY A 235 10.39 9.90 4.20
CA GLY A 235 11.13 9.24 5.28
C GLY A 235 12.58 8.92 4.91
N MET A 236 12.86 8.56 3.66
CA MET A 236 14.22 8.16 3.25
C MET A 236 15.04 9.29 2.61
N ILE A 237 14.42 10.38 2.13
CA ILE A 237 15.11 11.53 1.53
C ILE A 237 15.27 12.69 2.52
N ILE A 238 14.19 13.04 3.24
CA ILE A 238 14.16 14.22 4.11
C ILE A 238 14.82 13.91 5.46
N LEU A 239 14.58 12.72 6.01
CA LEU A 239 15.13 12.34 7.32
C LEU A 239 16.67 12.41 7.37
N PRO A 240 17.44 11.90 6.38
CA PRO A 240 18.89 12.05 6.39
C PRO A 240 19.37 13.50 6.46
N ILE A 241 18.63 14.43 5.86
CA ILE A 241 18.93 15.87 5.85
C ILE A 241 18.64 16.48 7.23
N ILE A 242 17.48 16.14 7.81
CA ILE A 242 17.12 16.55 9.17
C ILE A 242 18.16 16.03 10.16
N MET A 243 18.53 14.76 10.06
CA MET A 243 19.53 14.16 10.94
C MET A 243 20.90 14.80 10.78
N GLN A 244 21.35 15.10 9.56
CA GLN A 244 22.61 15.82 9.35
C GLN A 244 22.62 17.20 10.02
N ARG A 245 21.48 17.90 10.06
CA ARG A 245 21.36 19.18 10.77
C ARG A 245 21.31 18.99 12.28
N LEU A 246 20.58 17.99 12.77
CA LEU A 246 20.48 17.67 14.20
C LEU A 246 21.83 17.20 14.79
N GLU A 247 22.60 16.42 14.04
CA GLU A 247 23.94 15.92 14.42
C GLU A 247 24.96 17.04 14.70
N LYS A 248 24.70 18.28 14.26
CA LYS A 248 25.56 19.45 14.54
C LYS A 248 25.40 20.00 15.96
N TYR A 249 24.31 19.69 16.65
CA TYR A 249 24.07 20.20 17.99
C TYR A 249 24.83 19.39 19.05
N ARG A 250 25.43 20.08 20.03
CA ARG A 250 26.24 19.47 21.11
C ARG A 250 25.47 18.41 21.92
N PHE A 251 24.16 18.57 22.09
CA PHE A 251 23.34 17.57 22.77
C PHE A 251 23.33 16.28 21.95
N MET A 252 23.07 16.34 20.65
CA MET A 252 23.01 15.17 19.77
C MET A 252 24.34 14.44 19.63
N GLN A 253 25.46 15.16 19.74
CA GLN A 253 26.80 14.57 19.74
C GLN A 253 27.09 13.75 21.00
N LYS A 254 26.42 14.05 22.13
CA LYS A 254 26.52 13.26 23.36
C LYS A 254 25.60 12.02 23.37
N ILE A 255 24.48 12.05 22.63
CA ILE A 255 23.45 10.98 22.63
C ILE A 255 23.50 10.12 21.35
N THR A 256 24.70 9.67 20.97
CA THR A 256 24.91 8.82 19.79
C THR A 256 24.12 7.50 19.83
N PHE A 257 23.87 6.95 21.02
CA PHE A 257 23.03 5.74 21.19
C PHE A 257 21.55 5.99 20.83
N LEU A 258 21.05 7.22 21.01
CA LEU A 258 19.65 7.56 20.77
C LEU A 258 19.35 7.89 19.31
N HIS A 259 20.38 7.97 18.45
CA HIS A 259 20.22 8.28 17.02
C HIS A 259 19.32 7.26 16.33
N GLY A 260 19.54 5.96 16.56
CA GLY A 260 18.73 4.89 15.97
C GLY A 260 17.24 4.98 16.34
N PRO A 261 16.89 4.96 17.65
CA PRO A 261 15.51 5.15 18.09
C PRO A 261 14.87 6.43 17.56
N LEU A 262 15.62 7.54 17.51
CA LEU A 262 15.11 8.81 17.01
C LEU A 262 14.87 8.78 15.49
N GLN A 263 15.71 8.08 14.70
CA GLN A 263 15.45 7.83 13.28
C GLN A 263 14.17 7.00 13.10
N VAL A 264 14.04 5.88 13.83
CA VAL A 264 12.86 5.01 13.78
C VAL A 264 11.59 5.82 14.07
N MET A 265 11.59 6.61 15.15
CA MET A 265 10.44 7.44 15.54
C MET A 265 10.09 8.48 14.48
N MET A 266 11.09 9.19 13.94
CA MET A 266 10.84 10.21 12.91
C MET A 266 10.35 9.61 11.59
N VAL A 267 10.90 8.47 11.15
CA VAL A 267 10.33 7.70 10.01
C VAL A 267 8.89 7.34 10.31
N GLY A 268 8.61 6.92 11.53
CA GLY A 268 7.28 6.59 11.98
C GLY A 268 6.28 7.70 11.80
N VAL A 269 6.64 8.91 12.24
CA VAL A 269 5.84 10.12 12.02
C VAL A 269 5.60 10.34 10.52
N PHE A 270 6.64 10.26 9.69
CA PHE A 270 6.46 10.40 8.24
C PHE A 270 5.51 9.33 7.68
N LEU A 271 5.64 8.07 8.04
CA LEU A 271 4.80 6.98 7.53
C LEU A 271 3.34 7.13 7.97
N VAL A 272 3.06 7.58 9.20
CA VAL A 272 1.68 7.80 9.68
C VAL A 272 0.91 8.77 8.77
N PHE A 273 1.56 9.82 8.27
CA PHE A 273 0.93 10.79 7.36
C PHE A 273 1.05 10.39 5.89
N MET A 274 2.20 9.84 5.49
CA MET A 274 2.50 9.57 4.08
C MET A 274 1.85 8.30 3.56
N VAL A 275 1.59 7.28 4.39
CA VAL A 275 0.89 6.08 3.94
C VAL A 275 -0.54 6.44 3.48
N PRO A 276 -1.37 7.15 4.27
CA PRO A 276 -2.68 7.64 3.81
C PRO A 276 -2.60 8.60 2.63
N ALA A 277 -1.64 9.53 2.64
CA ALA A 277 -1.49 10.51 1.56
C ALA A 277 -1.11 9.86 0.23
N ALA A 278 -0.18 8.90 0.26
CA ALA A 278 0.24 8.17 -0.94
C ALA A 278 -0.86 7.26 -1.50
N CYS A 279 -1.63 6.60 -0.63
CA CYS A 279 -2.76 5.78 -1.04
C CYS A 279 -3.92 6.63 -1.64
N SER A 280 -4.12 7.85 -1.13
CA SER A 280 -5.15 8.78 -1.62
C SER A 280 -4.77 9.58 -2.87
N LEU A 281 -3.49 9.54 -3.29
CA LEU A 281 -2.96 10.26 -4.45
C LEU A 281 -3.74 9.97 -5.75
N PHE A 282 -4.08 8.70 -5.97
CA PHE A 282 -4.89 8.27 -7.12
C PHE A 282 -6.17 7.57 -6.66
N PRO A 283 -7.33 7.85 -7.27
CA PRO A 283 -8.59 7.24 -6.90
C PRO A 283 -8.55 5.72 -7.07
N GLN A 284 -9.30 4.98 -6.24
CA GLN A 284 -9.44 3.53 -6.40
C GLN A 284 -10.18 3.18 -7.69
N ARG A 285 -11.27 3.90 -8.01
CA ARG A 285 -11.95 3.84 -9.32
C ARG A 285 -11.32 4.89 -10.24
N CYS A 286 -10.49 4.44 -11.17
CA CYS A 286 -9.82 5.28 -12.15
C CYS A 286 -10.60 5.33 -13.46
N SER A 287 -10.58 6.46 -14.15
CA SER A 287 -11.15 6.60 -15.49
C SER A 287 -10.06 6.58 -16.58
N MET A 288 -10.43 6.12 -17.77
CA MET A 288 -9.61 6.16 -18.98
C MET A 288 -10.51 6.45 -20.18
N ALA A 289 -10.05 7.31 -21.09
CA ALA A 289 -10.77 7.56 -22.33
C ALA A 289 -10.75 6.32 -23.23
N VAL A 290 -11.87 6.01 -23.88
CA VAL A 290 -12.00 4.86 -24.79
C VAL A 290 -10.98 4.92 -25.94
N THR A 291 -10.57 6.13 -26.36
CA THR A 291 -9.53 6.34 -27.38
C THR A 291 -8.16 5.78 -26.99
N LYS A 292 -7.87 5.62 -25.70
CA LYS A 292 -6.61 5.08 -25.19
C LYS A 292 -6.62 3.56 -25.01
N LEU A 293 -7.77 2.90 -25.20
CA LEU A 293 -7.91 1.44 -25.10
C LEU A 293 -7.21 0.69 -26.24
N GLU A 294 -7.12 -0.63 -26.12
CA GLU A 294 -6.76 -1.51 -27.22
C GLU A 294 -7.75 -1.34 -28.39
N PRO A 295 -7.28 -1.37 -29.66
CA PRO A 295 -8.15 -1.22 -30.83
C PRO A 295 -9.32 -2.21 -30.83
N GLU A 296 -9.05 -3.48 -30.52
CA GLU A 296 -10.06 -4.55 -30.48
C GLU A 296 -11.19 -4.26 -29.49
N LEU A 297 -10.84 -3.84 -28.26
CA LEU A 297 -11.82 -3.51 -27.22
C LEU A 297 -12.54 -2.18 -27.50
N ARG A 298 -11.83 -1.22 -28.09
CA ARG A 298 -12.43 0.04 -28.52
C ARG A 298 -13.49 -0.19 -29.58
N GLU A 299 -13.17 -1.00 -30.60
CA GLU A 299 -14.09 -1.33 -31.68
C GLU A 299 -15.30 -2.10 -31.17
N SER A 300 -15.13 -3.05 -30.24
CA SER A 300 -16.25 -3.76 -29.63
C SER A 300 -17.18 -2.83 -28.82
N ILE A 301 -16.60 -1.88 -28.07
CA ILE A 301 -17.38 -0.90 -27.29
C ILE A 301 -18.15 0.04 -28.22
N ILE A 302 -17.50 0.55 -29.28
CA ILE A 302 -18.14 1.43 -30.26
C ILE A 302 -19.24 0.67 -31.02
N ALA A 303 -19.01 -0.59 -31.39
CA ALA A 303 -20.01 -1.40 -32.08
C ALA A 303 -21.25 -1.68 -31.22
N GLN A 304 -21.08 -1.88 -29.91
CA GLN A 304 -22.16 -2.27 -29.00
C GLN A 304 -22.88 -1.07 -28.36
N TYR A 305 -22.18 0.03 -28.09
CA TYR A 305 -22.70 1.20 -27.36
C TYR A 305 -22.62 2.52 -28.14
N GLY A 306 -22.02 2.52 -29.34
CA GLY A 306 -21.76 3.73 -30.13
C GLY A 306 -20.76 4.69 -29.47
N ASP A 307 -20.78 5.95 -29.90
CA ASP A 307 -19.95 7.02 -29.32
C ASP A 307 -20.44 7.52 -27.95
N ARG A 308 -21.44 6.86 -27.34
CA ARG A 308 -22.02 7.27 -26.06
C ARG A 308 -21.08 7.03 -24.88
N VAL A 309 -20.16 6.08 -24.98
CA VAL A 309 -19.19 5.78 -23.92
C VAL A 309 -17.86 6.47 -24.24
N SER A 310 -17.65 7.66 -23.67
CA SER A 310 -16.38 8.40 -23.84
C SER A 310 -15.30 7.94 -22.85
N TYR A 311 -15.71 7.49 -21.66
CA TYR A 311 -14.82 7.07 -20.58
C TYR A 311 -15.22 5.70 -20.04
N ILE A 312 -14.21 4.92 -19.70
CA ILE A 312 -14.33 3.67 -18.97
C ILE A 312 -13.73 3.81 -17.57
N TYR A 313 -14.19 2.96 -16.66
CA TYR A 313 -13.77 2.94 -15.27
C TYR A 313 -13.17 1.58 -14.92
N PHE A 314 -12.16 1.58 -14.07
CA PHE A 314 -11.52 0.35 -13.60
C PHE A 314 -11.00 0.53 -12.18
N ASN A 315 -10.85 -0.58 -11.46
CA ASN A 315 -10.27 -0.58 -10.12
C ASN A 315 -8.74 -0.63 -10.21
N LYS A 316 -8.07 0.35 -9.62
CA LYS A 316 -6.60 0.45 -9.56
C LYS A 316 -5.99 -0.63 -8.65
N GLY A 317 -6.69 -1.06 -7.61
CA GLY A 317 -6.13 -1.86 -6.51
C GLY A 317 -5.30 -1.02 -5.51
N LEU A 318 -4.73 -1.71 -4.51
CA LEU A 318 -3.90 -1.16 -3.41
C LEU A 318 -2.42 -1.56 -3.53
#